data_AF-A0A353FH86-F1
#
_entry.id   AF-A0A353FH86-F1
#
_cell.length_a   1.000
_cell.length_b   1.000
_cell.length_c   1.000
_cell.angle_alpha   90.00
_cell.angle_beta   90.00
_cell.angle_gamma   90.00
#
_symmetry.space_group_name_H-M   'P 1'
#
loop_
_entity.id
_entity.type
_entity.pdbx_description
1 polymer ?
#
loop_
_entity_poly.entity_id
_entity_poly.type
_entity_poly.pdbx_seq_one_letter_code
_entity_poly.pdbx_strand_id
1 'polypeptide(L)'
;MKVKTILVSQPEPQTDNSPYFDLAEKQKLKIDFRPFIHVAGVDVADVRKQKVNIPGHTAVILTSRNAVDHFFRISEEIRFSVPN
;
A
#
# COMPACT_ATOMS: atom_id res chain seq x y z
N MET A 1 6.93 -24.84 -25.20
CA MET A 1 5.54 -24.67 -24.72
C MET A 1 5.15 -23.20 -24.84
N LYS A 2 3.92 -22.87 -25.26
CA LYS A 2 3.41 -21.48 -25.26
C LYS A 2 2.65 -21.23 -23.97
N VAL A 3 2.92 -20.12 -23.29
CA VAL A 3 2.16 -19.66 -22.11
C VAL A 3 0.76 -19.25 -22.57
N LYS A 4 -0.27 -19.61 -21.79
CA LYS A 4 -1.68 -19.29 -22.09
C LYS A 4 -2.36 -18.44 -21.01
N THR A 5 -1.82 -18.45 -19.79
CA THR A 5 -2.42 -17.85 -18.61
C THR A 5 -1.34 -17.16 -17.78
N ILE A 6 -1.61 -15.95 -17.29
CA ILE A 6 -0.74 -15.19 -16.39
C ILE A 6 -1.54 -14.78 -15.16
N LEU A 7 -0.95 -14.96 -13.98
CA LEU A 7 -1.49 -14.44 -12.72
C LEU A 7 -0.72 -13.19 -12.34
N VAL A 8 -1.43 -12.09 -12.12
CA VAL A 8 -0.87 -10.81 -11.68
C VAL A 8 -1.27 -10.60 -10.22
N SER A 9 -0.29 -10.42 -9.33
CA SER A 9 -0.52 -10.30 -7.89
C SER A 9 -0.98 -8.91 -7.43
N GLN A 10 -1.20 -7.99 -8.38
CA GLN A 10 -1.64 -6.62 -8.18
C GLN A 10 -3.16 -6.50 -8.41
N PRO A 11 -3.82 -5.45 -7.89
CA PRO A 11 -5.21 -5.17 -8.21
C PRO A 11 -5.42 -4.97 -9.71
N GLU A 12 -6.63 -5.30 -10.14
CA GLU A 12 -7.05 -5.04 -11.51
C GLU A 12 -6.97 -3.53 -11.79
N PRO A 13 -6.33 -3.13 -12.90
CA PRO A 13 -6.29 -1.73 -13.32
C PRO A 13 -7.71 -1.18 -13.47
N GLN A 14 -7.97 0.00 -12.91
CA GLN A 14 -9.28 0.65 -13.04
C GLN A 14 -9.46 1.40 -14.37
N THR A 15 -8.40 1.56 -15.13
CA THR A 15 -8.39 2.29 -16.40
C THR A 15 -8.26 1.32 -17.55
N ASP A 16 -9.03 1.57 -18.62
CA ASP A 16 -9.01 0.75 -19.84
C ASP A 16 -7.66 0.80 -20.57
N ASN A 17 -6.84 1.84 -20.34
CA ASN A 17 -5.49 1.99 -20.88
C ASN A 17 -4.42 1.26 -20.04
N SER A 18 -4.62 -0.03 -19.78
CA SER A 18 -3.64 -0.85 -19.07
C SER A 18 -2.77 -1.66 -20.04
N PRO A 19 -1.43 -1.66 -19.87
CA PRO A 19 -0.52 -2.53 -20.63
C PRO A 19 -0.87 -4.02 -20.54
N TYR A 20 -1.55 -4.43 -19.47
CA TYR A 20 -1.98 -5.82 -19.29
C TYR A 20 -3.11 -6.21 -20.25
N PHE A 21 -4.07 -5.31 -20.51
CA PHE A 21 -5.18 -5.60 -21.43
C PHE A 21 -4.66 -5.68 -22.88
N ASP A 22 -3.80 -4.74 -23.26
CA ASP A 22 -3.05 -4.76 -24.51
C ASP A 22 -2.29 -6.08 -24.73
N LEU A 23 -1.59 -6.55 -23.69
CA LEU A 23 -0.82 -7.79 -23.74
C LEU A 23 -1.73 -9.01 -23.89
N ALA A 24 -2.84 -9.04 -23.14
CA ALA A 24 -3.83 -10.11 -23.20
C ALA A 24 -4.42 -10.26 -24.61
N GLU A 25 -4.77 -9.15 -25.25
CA GLU A 25 -5.33 -9.13 -26.61
C GLU A 25 -4.29 -9.56 -27.66
N LYS A 26 -3.13 -8.88 -27.69
CA LYS A 26 -2.09 -9.10 -28.71
C LYS A 26 -1.55 -10.53 -28.70
N GLN A 27 -1.43 -11.14 -27.52
CA GLN A 27 -0.86 -12.48 -27.35
C GLN A 27 -1.92 -13.56 -27.13
N LYS A 28 -3.21 -13.20 -27.12
CA LYS A 28 -4.35 -14.12 -26.82
C LYS A 28 -4.15 -14.86 -25.50
N LEU A 29 -3.79 -14.12 -24.45
CA LEU A 29 -3.52 -14.62 -23.11
C LEU A 29 -4.72 -14.35 -22.18
N LYS A 30 -4.96 -15.25 -21.24
CA LYS A 30 -5.83 -14.97 -20.09
C LYS A 30 -4.99 -14.37 -18.96
N ILE A 31 -5.40 -13.22 -18.43
CA ILE A 31 -4.76 -12.59 -17.27
C ILE A 31 -5.75 -12.62 -16.11
N ASP A 32 -5.34 -13.18 -14.98
CA ASP A 32 -6.09 -13.19 -13.73
C ASP A 32 -5.41 -12.21 -12.76
N PHE A 33 -6.13 -11.21 -12.25
CA PHE A 33 -5.63 -10.28 -11.24
C PHE A 33 -6.07 -10.75 -9.84
N ARG A 34 -5.11 -10.96 -8.94
CA ARG A 34 -5.37 -11.32 -7.55
C ARG A 34 -4.43 -10.57 -6.62
N PRO A 35 -4.89 -9.50 -5.94
CA PRO A 35 -4.12 -8.83 -4.91
C PRO A 35 -3.68 -9.82 -3.84
N PHE A 36 -2.38 -9.98 -3.64
CA PHE A 36 -1.86 -10.81 -2.55
C PHE A 36 -1.63 -10.01 -1.27
N ILE A 37 -1.58 -8.69 -1.38
CA ILE A 37 -1.23 -7.79 -0.29
C ILE A 37 -2.47 -6.99 0.08
N HIS A 38 -2.85 -7.05 1.35
CA HIS A 38 -3.82 -6.17 1.97
C HIS A 38 -3.09 -5.31 3.00
N VAL A 39 -3.19 -3.99 2.87
CA VAL A 39 -2.61 -3.05 3.83
C VAL A 39 -3.70 -2.68 4.83
N ALA A 40 -3.46 -2.97 6.10
CA ALA A 40 -4.32 -2.59 7.21
C ALA A 40 -3.55 -1.69 8.17
N GLY A 41 -4.25 -0.70 8.73
CA GLY A 41 -3.70 0.13 9.78
C GLY A 41 -3.46 -0.67 11.06
N VAL A 42 -2.35 -0.42 11.73
CA VAL A 42 -2.06 -0.97 13.06
C VAL A 42 -2.87 -0.19 14.11
N ASP A 43 -3.31 -0.88 15.16
CA ASP A 43 -4.02 -0.27 16.30
C ASP A 43 -3.07 0.62 17.12
N VAL A 44 -3.60 1.71 17.67
CA VAL A 44 -2.85 2.63 18.54
C VAL A 44 -2.28 1.94 19.77
N ALA A 45 -2.98 0.96 20.34
CA ALA A 45 -2.50 0.19 21.46
C ALA A 45 -1.16 -0.49 21.14
N ASP A 46 -1.01 -1.04 19.94
CA ASP A 46 0.23 -1.70 19.50
C ASP A 46 1.35 -0.70 19.22
N VAL A 47 1.02 0.48 18.69
CA VAL A 47 2.01 1.56 18.55
C VAL A 47 2.50 2.05 19.91
N ARG A 48 1.60 2.21 20.89
CA ARG A 48 1.96 2.62 22.26
C ARG A 48 2.89 1.61 22.95
N LYS A 49 2.73 0.31 22.66
CA LYS A 49 3.63 -0.74 23.21
C LYS A 49 5.08 -0.56 22.76
N GLN A 50 5.32 0.06 21.60
CA GLN A 50 6.68 0.32 21.10
C GLN A 50 7.37 1.47 21.87
N LYS A 51 6.64 2.25 22.67
CA LYS A 51 7.16 3.35 23.51
C LYS A 51 8.00 4.36 22.72
N VAL A 52 7.64 4.61 21.46
CA VAL A 52 8.33 5.57 20.61
C VAL A 52 7.97 6.99 21.05
N ASN A 53 8.99 7.78 21.41
CA ASN A 53 8.83 9.20 21.69
C ASN A 53 9.00 10.02 20.41
N ILE A 54 7.91 10.29 19.69
CA ILE A 54 7.94 11.04 18.42
C ILE A 54 8.62 12.42 18.57
N PRO A 55 8.28 13.28 19.56
CA PRO A 55 8.99 14.55 19.80
C PRO A 55 10.50 14.44 20.03
N GLY A 56 11.01 13.26 20.41
CA GLY A 56 12.43 13.04 20.66
C GLY A 56 13.27 12.84 19.40
N HIS A 57 12.65 12.81 18.21
CA HIS A 57 13.34 12.61 16.94
C HIS A 57 13.36 13.90 16.13
N THR A 58 14.46 14.12 15.40
CA THR A 58 14.63 15.31 14.55
C THR A 58 14.00 15.17 13.17
N ALA A 59 13.72 13.95 12.73
CA ALA A 59 13.14 13.67 11.43
C ALA A 59 12.30 12.40 11.44
N VAL A 60 11.31 12.34 10.55
CA VAL A 60 10.47 11.17 10.26
C VAL A 60 10.60 10.85 8.78
N ILE A 61 10.91 9.59 8.44
CA ILE A 61 11.04 9.11 7.06
C ILE A 61 9.80 8.29 6.70
N LEU A 62 9.08 8.70 5.66
CA LEU A 62 7.88 8.03 5.17
C LEU A 62 8.19 7.41 3.80
N THR A 63 8.06 6.09 3.69
CA THR A 63 8.50 5.32 2.51
C THR A 63 7.37 5.02 1.52
N SER A 64 6.13 5.36 1.86
CA SER A 64 4.95 5.14 1.03
C SER A 64 3.82 6.09 1.40
N ARG A 65 2.83 6.24 0.50
CA ARG A 65 1.61 7.00 0.78
C ARG A 65 0.86 6.46 1.99
N ASN A 66 0.70 5.13 2.09
CA ASN A 66 0.03 4.49 3.23
C ASN A 66 0.75 4.80 4.56
N ALA A 67 2.08 4.93 4.55
CA ALA A 67 2.83 5.31 5.74
C ALA A 67 2.52 6.75 6.17
N VAL A 68 2.34 7.67 5.22
CA VAL A 68 1.91 9.05 5.50
C VAL A 68 0.53 9.04 6.16
N ASP A 69 -0.45 8.40 5.52
CA ASP A 69 -1.83 8.37 6.00
C ASP A 69 -1.93 7.76 7.42
N HIS A 70 -1.23 6.65 7.65
CA HIS A 70 -1.21 6.02 8.96
C HIS A 70 -0.43 6.79 10.02
N PHE A 71 0.64 7.50 9.66
CA PHE A 71 1.37 8.34 10.60
C PHE A 71 0.49 9.45 11.16
N PHE A 72 -0.23 10.18 10.29
CA PHE A 72 -1.12 11.26 10.73
C PHE A 72 -2.33 10.73 11.50
N ARG A 73 -2.94 9.63 11.04
CA ARG A 73 -4.02 8.96 11.78
C ARG A 73 -3.60 8.61 13.21
N ILE A 74 -2.46 7.93 13.37
CA ILE A 74 -1.96 7.53 14.69
C ILE A 74 -1.61 8.75 15.54
N SER A 75 -1.00 9.77 14.95
CA SER A 75 -0.63 11.01 15.64
C SER A 75 -1.85 11.70 16.27
N GLU A 76 -2.96 11.76 15.52
CA GLU A 76 -4.24 12.29 16.01
C GLU A 76 -4.78 11.45 17.19
N GLU A 77 -4.82 10.12 17.05
CA GLU A 77 -5.36 9.23 18.08
C GLU A 77 -4.54 9.21 19.39
N ILE A 78 -3.22 9.45 19.31
CA ILE A 78 -2.36 9.61 20.50
C ILE A 78 -2.28 11.05 21.00
N ARG A 79 -3.04 11.97 20.39
CA ARG A 79 -3.06 13.41 20.71
C ARG A 79 -1.69 14.07 20.56
N PHE A 80 -0.87 13.58 19.65
CA PHE A 80 0.38 14.22 19.25
C PHE A 80 0.08 15.25 18.17
N SER A 81 0.35 16.53 18.47
CA SER A 81 0.25 17.61 17.49
C SER A 81 1.49 17.59 16.60
N VAL A 82 1.32 17.16 15.35
CA VAL A 82 2.40 17.24 14.34
C VAL A 82 2.65 18.72 14.03
N PRO A 83 3.88 19.23 14.18
CA PRO A 83 4.22 20.61 13.84
C PRO A 83 4.03 20.90 12.36
N ASN A 84 3.64 22.13 12.03
CA ASN A 84 3.55 22.64 10.65
C ASN A 84 4.93 22.85 10.03
#